data_AF-A0A645C674-F1
#
_entry.id   AF-A0A645C674-F1
#
_cell.length_a   1.000
_cell.length_b   1.000
_cell.length_c   1.000
_cell.angle_alpha   90.00
_cell.angle_beta   90.00
_cell.angle_gamma   90.00
#
_symmetry.space_group_name_H-M   'P 1'
#
loop_
_entity.id
_entity.type
_entity.pdbx_description
1 polymer ?
#
loop_
_entity_poly.entity_id
_entity_poly.type
_entity_poly.pdbx_seq_one_letter_code
_entity_poly.pdbx_strand_id
1 'polypeptide(L)'
;MEQFLAILVVLVVAAAFYGISYLRKQRLYPTCDQFARRYCEIADRLLADVDEQVNLQVASLDGGLCQLKPLEQQSKAAQAALQKSVDDAMLSDLRDLFFLRDEIQSQASNGNFSKDKYNAITNQLFDSLNLYLSLLNNPAQVLSTKDLDQIHYFLQKQTHIRTVSLPSIVSRACAESLAA
;
A
#
# COMPACT_ATOMS: atom_id res chain seq x y z
N MET A 1 -36.17 29.13 24.56
CA MET A 1 -34.80 29.50 24.93
C MET A 1 -33.92 28.25 25.12
N GLU A 2 -34.40 27.24 25.86
CA GLU A 2 -33.68 25.98 26.12
C GLU A 2 -33.35 25.15 24.86
N GLN A 3 -34.27 25.06 23.89
CA GLN A 3 -34.00 24.36 22.61
C GLN A 3 -32.87 25.02 21.80
N PHE A 4 -32.83 26.35 21.74
CA PHE A 4 -31.75 27.06 21.06
C PHE A 4 -30.41 26.85 21.76
N LEU A 5 -30.40 26.82 23.10
CA LEU A 5 -29.22 26.54 23.91
C LEU A 5 -28.72 25.10 23.71
N ALA A 6 -29.63 24.12 23.66
CA ALA A 6 -29.31 22.73 23.36
C ALA A 6 -28.73 22.54 21.95
N ILE A 7 -29.31 23.18 20.92
CA ILE A 7 -28.79 23.16 19.55
C ILE A 7 -27.37 23.76 19.50
N LEU A 8 -27.15 24.87 20.20
CA LEU A 8 -25.85 25.55 20.26
C LEU A 8 -24.78 24.66 20.92
N VAL A 9 -25.12 23.95 21.99
CA VAL A 9 -24.23 22.99 22.65
C VAL A 9 -23.88 21.83 21.68
N VAL A 10 -24.85 21.26 20.98
CA VAL A 10 -24.60 20.19 20.00
C VAL A 10 -23.67 20.67 18.87
N LEU A 11 -23.86 21.88 18.36
CA LEU A 11 -23.01 22.45 17.33
C LEU A 11 -21.57 22.67 17.81
N VAL A 12 -21.38 23.19 19.02
CA VAL A 12 -20.04 23.39 19.61
C VAL A 12 -19.32 22.05 19.81
N VAL A 13 -20.03 21.04 20.32
CA VAL A 13 -19.48 19.69 20.50
C VAL A 13 -19.10 19.08 19.14
N ALA A 14 -19.97 19.17 18.14
CA ALA A 14 -19.68 18.68 16.79
C ALA A 14 -18.46 19.38 16.15
N ALA A 15 -18.38 20.71 16.29
CA ALA A 15 -17.24 21.49 15.81
C ALA A 15 -15.94 21.11 16.52
N ALA A 16 -15.97 20.85 17.84
CA ALA A 16 -14.81 20.39 18.60
C ALA A 16 -14.34 19.00 18.14
N PHE A 17 -15.26 18.06 17.94
CA PHE A 17 -14.93 16.73 17.40
C PHE A 17 -14.34 16.82 15.99
N TYR A 18 -14.92 17.64 15.11
CA TYR A 18 -14.42 17.87 13.77
C TYR A 18 -13.02 18.51 13.78
N GLY A 19 -12.82 19.53 14.62
CA GLY A 19 -11.53 20.22 14.76
C GLY A 19 -10.43 19.29 15.28
N ILE A 20 -10.70 18.50 16.32
CA ILE A 20 -9.74 17.51 16.85
C ILE A 20 -9.41 16.46 15.79
N SER A 21 -10.42 15.95 15.08
CA SER A 21 -10.25 14.99 13.99
C SER A 21 -9.37 15.57 12.86
N TYR A 22 -9.62 16.80 12.45
CA TYR A 22 -8.85 17.49 11.43
C TYR A 22 -7.38 17.70 11.84
N LEU A 23 -7.13 18.17 13.06
CA LEU A 23 -5.77 18.36 13.59
C LEU A 23 -5.00 17.04 13.69
N ARG A 24 -5.66 15.95 14.11
CA ARG A 24 -5.04 14.62 14.13
C ARG A 24 -4.67 14.16 12.73
N LYS A 25 -5.55 14.37 11.75
CA LYS A 25 -5.27 14.04 10.35
C LYS A 25 -4.07 14.82 9.81
N GLN A 26 -3.97 16.12 10.12
CA GLN A 26 -2.82 16.94 9.74
C GLN A 26 -1.50 16.45 10.34
N ARG A 27 -1.51 15.94 11.57
CA ARG A 27 -0.31 15.38 12.21
C ARG A 27 0.13 14.06 11.60
N LEU A 28 -0.79 13.27 11.08
CA LEU A 28 -0.51 11.96 10.46
C LEU A 28 0.03 12.10 9.03
N TYR A 29 -0.36 13.16 8.31
CA TYR A 29 0.01 13.35 6.91
C TYR A 29 1.52 13.27 6.63
N PRO A 30 2.44 13.86 7.41
CA PRO A 30 3.88 13.75 7.12
C PRO A 30 4.36 12.29 7.02
N THR A 31 3.96 11.43 7.96
CA THR A 31 4.34 10.00 7.96
C THR A 31 3.65 9.25 6.82
N CYS A 32 2.36 9.52 6.55
CA CYS A 32 1.66 8.94 5.40
C CYS A 32 2.27 9.36 4.05
N ASP A 33 2.67 10.62 3.91
CA ASP A 33 3.30 11.16 2.72
C ASP A 33 4.66 10.49 2.48
N GLN A 34 5.45 10.31 3.54
CA GLN A 34 6.73 9.61 3.47
C GLN A 34 6.54 8.14 3.08
N PHE A 35 5.57 7.44 3.68
CA PHE A 35 5.22 6.07 3.31
C PHE A 35 4.85 5.97 1.82
N ALA A 36 4.00 6.87 1.34
CA ALA A 36 3.52 6.86 -0.04
C ALA A 36 4.65 7.12 -1.04
N ARG A 37 5.52 8.11 -0.77
CA ARG A 37 6.68 8.39 -1.61
C ARG A 37 7.65 7.22 -1.64
N ARG A 38 7.99 6.67 -0.48
CA ARG A 38 8.90 5.51 -0.40
C ARG A 38 8.32 4.30 -1.13
N TYR A 39 7.02 4.04 -0.98
CA TYR A 39 6.35 2.98 -1.73
C TYR A 39 6.47 3.19 -3.25
N CYS A 40 6.16 4.40 -3.73
CA CYS A 40 6.24 4.73 -5.15
C CYS A 40 7.68 4.67 -5.68
N GLU A 41 8.68 5.13 -4.94
CA GLU A 41 10.09 5.00 -5.31
C GLU A 41 10.51 3.53 -5.49
N ILE A 42 10.09 2.65 -4.58
CA ILE A 42 10.34 1.21 -4.68
C ILE A 42 9.63 0.63 -5.92
N ALA A 43 8.35 0.97 -6.09
CA ALA A 43 7.55 0.48 -7.21
C ALA A 43 8.12 0.93 -8.56
N ASP A 44 8.53 2.20 -8.69
CA ASP A 44 9.15 2.74 -9.90
C ASP A 44 10.48 2.04 -10.20
N ARG A 45 11.33 1.80 -9.18
CA ARG A 45 12.59 1.06 -9.38
C ARG A 45 12.35 -0.38 -9.84
N LEU A 46 11.37 -1.07 -9.26
CA LEU A 46 11.08 -2.48 -9.57
C LEU A 46 10.36 -2.64 -10.92
N LEU A 47 9.54 -1.68 -11.33
CA LEU A 47 8.69 -1.77 -12.52
C LEU A 47 9.15 -0.90 -13.69
N ALA A 48 10.32 -0.24 -13.59
CA ALA A 48 10.85 0.66 -14.62
C ALA A 48 10.93 0.05 -16.03
N ASP A 49 11.18 -1.26 -16.14
CA ASP A 49 11.36 -1.96 -17.42
C ASP A 49 10.13 -2.80 -17.80
N VAL A 50 8.98 -2.53 -17.18
CA VAL A 50 7.75 -3.31 -17.34
C VAL A 50 6.70 -2.44 -18.04
N ASP A 51 6.72 -2.48 -19.37
CA ASP A 51 5.85 -1.66 -20.21
C ASP A 51 4.45 -2.27 -20.45
N GLU A 52 4.27 -3.55 -20.12
CA GLU A 52 3.05 -4.31 -20.38
C GLU A 52 2.47 -4.90 -19.10
N GLN A 53 1.17 -5.22 -19.13
CA GLN A 53 0.50 -5.86 -18.00
C GLN A 53 1.14 -7.22 -17.67
N VAL A 54 1.66 -7.36 -16.46
CA VAL A 54 2.29 -8.60 -15.99
C VAL A 54 1.25 -9.55 -15.44
N ASN A 55 1.05 -10.68 -16.11
CA ASN A 55 0.25 -11.79 -15.60
C ASN A 55 1.13 -13.03 -15.38
N LEU A 56 1.39 -13.34 -14.11
CA LEU A 56 2.23 -14.48 -13.72
C LEU A 56 1.51 -15.80 -14.00
N GLN A 57 2.14 -16.64 -14.82
CA GLN A 57 1.65 -17.99 -15.09
C GLN A 57 1.99 -18.91 -13.92
N VAL A 58 1.00 -19.62 -13.41
CA VAL A 58 1.17 -20.57 -12.30
C VAL A 58 0.70 -21.96 -12.69
N ALA A 59 1.28 -22.98 -12.06
CA ALA A 59 0.77 -24.33 -12.05
C ALA A 59 -0.05 -24.54 -10.78
N SER A 60 -1.28 -25.03 -10.93
CA SER A 60 -2.16 -25.35 -9.80
C SER A 60 -1.66 -26.60 -9.07
N LEU A 61 -1.72 -26.55 -7.75
CA LEU A 61 -1.50 -27.65 -6.83
C LEU A 61 -2.79 -27.94 -6.06
N ASP A 62 -2.85 -29.08 -5.38
CA ASP A 62 -4.00 -29.43 -4.54
C ASP A 62 -4.19 -28.42 -3.40
N GLY A 63 -5.44 -28.27 -2.95
CA GLY A 63 -5.78 -27.43 -1.80
C GLY A 63 -5.79 -25.92 -2.08
N GLY A 64 -5.91 -25.49 -3.34
CA GLY A 64 -5.94 -24.05 -3.69
C GLY A 64 -4.57 -23.39 -3.65
N LEU A 65 -3.51 -24.20 -3.68
CA LEU A 65 -2.13 -23.75 -3.77
C LEU A 65 -1.71 -23.66 -5.23
N CYS A 66 -0.69 -22.87 -5.50
CA CYS A 66 -0.10 -22.74 -6.81
C CYS A 66 1.40 -22.47 -6.69
N GLN A 67 2.11 -22.73 -7.78
CA GLN A 67 3.52 -22.43 -7.88
C GLN A 67 3.77 -21.72 -9.21
N LEU A 68 4.72 -20.79 -9.21
CA LEU A 68 5.11 -20.11 -10.44
C LEU A 68 5.60 -21.13 -11.47
N LYS A 69 5.15 -21.01 -12.73
CA LYS A 69 5.76 -21.77 -13.82
C LYS A 69 7.20 -21.31 -14.05
N PRO A 70 8.07 -22.18 -14.58
CA PRO A 70 9.44 -21.82 -14.95
C PRO A 70 9.49 -20.53 -15.77
N LEU A 71 10.57 -19.77 -15.60
CA LEU A 71 10.73 -18.43 -16.17
C LEU A 71 10.58 -18.43 -17.69
N GLU A 72 11.03 -19.49 -18.35
CA GLU A 72 10.96 -19.69 -19.80
C GLU A 72 9.52 -19.81 -20.32
N GLN A 73 8.59 -20.20 -19.44
CA GLN A 73 7.16 -20.33 -19.75
C GLN A 73 6.36 -19.06 -19.40
N GLN A 74 7.00 -18.05 -18.82
CA GLN A 74 6.39 -16.75 -18.53
C GLN A 74 6.40 -15.87 -19.79
N SER A 75 5.49 -14.88 -19.84
CA SER A 75 5.55 -13.82 -20.85
C SER A 75 6.81 -12.97 -20.69
N LYS A 76 7.25 -12.26 -21.74
CA LYS A 76 8.42 -11.38 -21.66
C LYS A 76 8.31 -10.34 -20.53
N ALA A 77 7.14 -9.73 -20.36
CA ALA A 77 6.88 -8.79 -19.27
C ALA A 77 6.99 -9.43 -17.89
N ALA A 78 6.46 -10.65 -17.72
CA ALA A 78 6.60 -11.39 -16.47
C ALA A 78 8.06 -11.81 -16.21
N GLN A 79 8.81 -12.19 -17.25
CA GLN A 79 10.25 -12.45 -17.12
C GLN A 79 11.01 -11.21 -16.65
N ALA A 80 10.74 -10.04 -17.25
CA ALA A 80 11.35 -8.78 -16.86
C ALA A 80 11.04 -8.39 -15.40
N ALA A 81 9.80 -8.62 -14.95
CA ALA A 81 9.43 -8.43 -13.55
C ALA A 81 10.15 -9.40 -12.60
N LEU A 82 10.24 -10.68 -12.97
CA LEU A 82 10.80 -11.72 -12.10
C LEU A 82 12.34 -11.74 -12.04
N GLN A 83 13.03 -11.11 -13.00
CA GLN A 83 14.50 -11.06 -13.06
C GLN A 83 15.09 -9.89 -12.26
N LYS A 84 14.28 -9.17 -11.47
CA LYS A 84 14.75 -8.04 -10.67
C LYS A 84 15.60 -8.52 -9.49
N SER A 85 16.74 -7.88 -9.28
CA SER A 85 17.60 -8.15 -8.13
C SER A 85 17.09 -7.44 -6.88
N VAL A 86 17.07 -8.16 -5.76
CA VAL A 86 16.84 -7.57 -4.43
C VAL A 86 18.20 -7.31 -3.81
N ASP A 87 18.59 -6.04 -3.73
CA ASP A 87 19.85 -5.60 -3.11
C ASP A 87 19.64 -5.08 -1.68
N ASP A 88 20.73 -4.78 -0.98
CA ASP A 88 20.69 -4.27 0.40
C ASP A 88 19.94 -2.94 0.50
N ALA A 89 19.98 -2.11 -0.54
CA ALA A 89 19.25 -0.86 -0.60
C ALA A 89 17.73 -1.11 -0.63
N MET A 90 17.26 -2.08 -1.43
CA MET A 90 15.85 -2.49 -1.47
C MET A 90 15.38 -3.04 -0.12
N LEU A 91 16.21 -3.84 0.55
CA LEU A 91 15.89 -4.36 1.88
C LEU A 91 15.83 -3.24 2.93
N SER A 92 16.69 -2.24 2.82
CA SER A 92 16.64 -1.04 3.66
C SER A 92 15.37 -0.23 3.40
N ASP A 93 15.03 0.04 2.14
CA ASP A 93 13.83 0.76 1.73
C ASP A 93 12.55 0.03 2.23
N LEU A 94 12.52 -1.31 2.14
CA LEU A 94 11.41 -2.12 2.66
C LEU A 94 11.31 -2.05 4.20
N ARG A 95 12.44 -2.05 4.90
CA ARG A 95 12.47 -1.90 6.36
C ARG A 95 11.96 -0.53 6.78
N ASP A 96 12.35 0.52 6.08
CA ASP A 96 11.82 1.87 6.32
C ASP A 96 10.30 1.90 6.10
N LEU A 97 9.81 1.24 5.03
CA LEU A 97 8.38 1.11 4.76
C LEU A 97 7.63 0.40 5.90
N PHE A 98 8.24 -0.65 6.48
CA PHE A 98 7.70 -1.37 7.63
C PHE A 98 7.56 -0.45 8.85
N PHE A 99 8.59 0.33 9.18
CA PHE A 99 8.56 1.25 10.32
C PHE A 99 7.55 2.38 10.12
N LEU A 100 7.47 2.96 8.91
CA LEU A 100 6.48 3.98 8.59
C LEU A 100 5.06 3.44 8.71
N ARG A 101 4.81 2.21 8.27
CA ARG A 101 3.52 1.53 8.46
C ARG A 101 3.19 1.42 9.95
N ASP A 102 4.09 0.89 10.76
CA ASP A 102 3.87 0.69 12.20
C ASP A 102 3.56 2.02 12.90
N GLU A 103 4.32 3.07 12.56
CA GLU A 103 4.09 4.42 13.07
C GLU A 103 2.70 4.96 12.69
N ILE A 104 2.30 4.83 11.42
CA ILE A 104 0.96 5.26 10.97
C ILE A 104 -0.14 4.52 11.76
N GLN A 105 0.00 3.21 11.94
CA GLN A 105 -1.00 2.39 12.63
C GLN A 105 -1.08 2.70 14.12
N SER A 106 0.05 3.00 14.75
CA SER A 106 0.14 3.46 16.14
C SER A 106 -0.56 4.81 16.31
N GLN A 107 -0.22 5.79 15.46
CA GLN A 107 -0.82 7.13 15.53
C GLN A 107 -2.33 7.11 15.21
N ALA A 108 -2.76 6.29 14.24
CA ALA A 108 -4.17 6.15 13.88
C ALA A 108 -5.01 5.48 14.99
N SER A 109 -4.39 4.63 15.82
CA SER A 109 -5.07 3.94 16.93
C SER A 109 -5.45 4.86 18.09
N ASN A 110 -4.81 6.03 18.23
CA ASN A 110 -4.95 6.91 19.39
C ASN A 110 -6.10 7.94 19.29
N GLY A 111 -7.00 7.86 18.30
CA GLY A 111 -7.96 8.94 18.10
C GLY A 111 -9.12 8.74 17.13
N ASN A 112 -9.48 7.49 16.90
CA ASN A 112 -10.43 6.94 15.92
C ASN A 112 -11.36 7.90 15.15
N PHE A 113 -11.12 8.01 13.84
CA PHE A 113 -12.21 8.11 12.84
C PHE A 113 -11.89 7.45 11.49
N SER A 114 -10.71 6.85 11.28
CA SER A 114 -10.37 6.17 10.03
C SER A 114 -9.27 5.11 10.20
N LYS A 115 -9.05 4.58 11.41
CA LYS A 115 -7.99 3.61 11.70
C LYS A 115 -8.01 2.45 10.70
N ASP A 116 -9.18 1.85 10.51
CA ASP A 116 -9.34 0.69 9.64
C ASP A 116 -8.92 1.00 8.20
N LYS A 117 -9.18 2.23 7.73
CA LYS A 117 -8.76 2.69 6.40
C LYS A 117 -7.24 2.79 6.28
N TYR A 118 -6.58 3.45 7.22
CA TYR A 118 -5.11 3.57 7.21
C TYR A 118 -4.44 2.20 7.32
N ASN A 119 -4.93 1.35 8.22
CA ASN A 119 -4.42 0.00 8.41
C ASN A 119 -4.63 -0.85 7.16
N ALA A 120 -5.84 -0.84 6.57
CA ALA A 120 -6.14 -1.61 5.37
C ALA A 120 -5.22 -1.22 4.21
N ILE A 121 -5.06 0.08 3.94
CA ILE A 121 -4.25 0.55 2.81
C ILE A 121 -2.76 0.28 3.06
N THR A 122 -2.23 0.63 4.24
CA THR A 122 -0.79 0.44 4.53
C THR A 122 -0.41 -1.03 4.59
N ASN A 123 -1.28 -1.90 5.13
CA ASN A 123 -1.07 -3.35 5.08
C ASN A 123 -1.12 -3.88 3.66
N GLN A 124 -2.17 -3.55 2.89
CA GLN A 124 -2.30 -4.04 1.52
C GLN A 124 -1.10 -3.67 0.65
N LEU A 125 -0.60 -2.44 0.77
CA LEU A 125 0.56 -1.97 0.00
C LEU A 125 1.86 -2.63 0.47
N PHE A 126 2.09 -2.70 1.79
CA PHE A 126 3.28 -3.35 2.33
C PHE A 126 3.29 -4.86 2.02
N ASP A 127 2.20 -5.56 2.30
CA ASP A 127 2.13 -7.02 2.19
C ASP A 127 2.24 -7.46 0.72
N SER A 128 1.59 -6.75 -0.21
CA SER A 128 1.71 -7.04 -1.66
C SER A 128 3.13 -6.85 -2.20
N LEU A 129 3.80 -5.75 -1.80
CA LEU A 129 5.20 -5.52 -2.15
C LEU A 129 6.11 -6.58 -1.51
N ASN A 130 5.93 -6.88 -0.22
CA ASN A 130 6.74 -7.83 0.51
C ASN A 130 6.60 -9.26 -0.06
N LEU A 131 5.39 -9.68 -0.42
CA LEU A 131 5.15 -10.95 -1.09
C LEU A 131 5.83 -11.02 -2.46
N TYR A 132 5.78 -9.93 -3.22
CA TYR A 132 6.47 -9.85 -4.50
C TYR A 132 8.00 -9.99 -4.32
N LEU A 133 8.60 -9.27 -3.37
CA LEU A 133 10.03 -9.39 -3.07
C LEU A 133 10.40 -10.79 -2.56
N SER A 134 9.54 -11.42 -1.75
CA SER A 134 9.71 -12.82 -1.35
C SER A 134 9.70 -13.77 -2.55
N LEU A 135 8.82 -13.52 -3.53
CA LEU A 135 8.77 -14.30 -4.77
C LEU A 135 10.05 -14.15 -5.59
N LEU A 136 10.62 -12.95 -5.68
CA LEU A 136 11.89 -12.73 -6.38
C LEU A 136 13.04 -13.51 -5.72
N ASN A 137 13.07 -13.53 -4.38
CA ASN A 137 14.12 -14.23 -3.64
C ASN A 137 13.94 -15.77 -3.66
N ASN A 138 12.71 -16.26 -3.72
CA ASN A 138 12.40 -17.68 -3.80
C ASN A 138 11.28 -17.97 -4.83
N PRO A 139 11.61 -18.05 -6.13
CA PRO A 139 10.62 -18.29 -7.19
C PRO A 139 9.91 -19.64 -7.09
N ALA A 140 10.52 -20.61 -6.38
CA ALA A 140 9.96 -21.94 -6.17
C ALA A 140 9.01 -21.99 -4.96
N GLN A 141 8.76 -20.89 -4.26
CA GLN A 141 7.82 -20.88 -3.14
C GLN A 141 6.40 -21.27 -3.59
N VAL A 142 5.70 -22.00 -2.74
CA VAL A 142 4.29 -22.32 -2.93
C VAL A 142 3.45 -21.13 -2.45
N LEU A 143 2.51 -20.70 -3.28
CA LEU A 143 1.65 -19.55 -3.06
C LEU A 143 0.20 -20.02 -2.88
N SER A 144 -0.54 -19.36 -1.99
CA SER A 144 -2.01 -19.43 -2.05
C SER A 144 -2.55 -18.56 -3.19
N THR A 145 -3.80 -18.78 -3.59
CA THR A 145 -4.50 -17.87 -4.52
C THR A 145 -4.52 -16.42 -4.02
N LYS A 146 -4.66 -16.23 -2.70
CA LYS A 146 -4.61 -14.90 -2.09
C LYS A 146 -3.25 -14.24 -2.23
N ASP A 147 -2.16 -15.00 -2.09
CA ASP A 147 -0.81 -14.45 -2.26
C ASP A 147 -0.59 -14.03 -3.72
N LEU A 148 -1.06 -14.84 -4.68
CA LEU A 148 -1.01 -14.51 -6.10
C LEU A 148 -1.81 -13.23 -6.40
N ASP A 149 -3.01 -13.08 -5.84
CA ASP A 149 -3.82 -11.87 -5.99
C ASP A 149 -3.11 -10.63 -5.42
N GLN A 150 -2.44 -10.75 -4.28
CA GLN A 150 -1.65 -9.66 -3.71
C GLN A 150 -0.44 -9.29 -4.59
N ILE A 151 0.25 -10.28 -5.15
CA ILE A 151 1.36 -10.05 -6.07
C ILE A 151 0.86 -9.35 -7.34
N HIS A 152 -0.26 -9.81 -7.91
CA HIS A 152 -0.89 -9.15 -9.06
C HIS A 152 -1.40 -7.75 -8.73
N TYR A 153 -1.86 -7.52 -7.51
CA TYR A 153 -2.22 -6.18 -7.05
C TYR A 153 -1.01 -5.23 -7.12
N PHE A 154 0.16 -5.64 -6.61
CA PHE A 154 1.40 -4.87 -6.76
C PHE A 154 1.76 -4.67 -8.24
N LEU A 155 1.78 -5.73 -9.04
CA LEU A 155 2.26 -5.66 -10.42
C LEU A 155 1.33 -4.87 -11.37
N GLN A 156 0.02 -4.89 -11.15
CA GLN A 156 -0.96 -4.43 -12.14
C GLN A 156 -1.78 -3.22 -11.70
N LYS A 157 -1.82 -2.89 -10.39
CA LYS A 157 -2.72 -1.84 -9.86
C LYS A 157 -2.00 -0.55 -9.50
N GLN A 158 -0.78 -0.32 -9.99
CA GLN A 158 0.00 0.89 -9.66
C GLN A 158 -0.75 2.20 -9.95
N THR A 159 -1.44 2.32 -11.08
CA THR A 159 -2.27 3.50 -11.37
C THR A 159 -3.37 3.68 -10.32
N HIS A 160 -4.10 2.61 -9.97
CA HIS A 160 -5.13 2.68 -8.93
C HIS A 160 -4.55 3.03 -7.56
N ILE A 161 -3.39 2.49 -7.22
CA ILE A 161 -2.69 2.77 -5.97
C ILE A 161 -2.35 4.26 -5.88
N ARG A 162 -1.80 4.84 -6.96
CA ARG A 162 -1.37 6.24 -7.03
C ARG A 162 -2.53 7.24 -7.09
N THR A 163 -3.63 6.90 -7.76
CA THR A 163 -4.74 7.85 -7.99
C THR A 163 -5.94 7.66 -7.06
N VAL A 164 -6.03 6.50 -6.38
CA VAL A 164 -7.18 6.19 -5.50
C VAL A 164 -6.73 5.80 -4.10
N SER A 165 -5.90 4.77 -3.95
CA SER A 165 -5.57 4.22 -2.63
C SER A 165 -4.75 5.20 -1.78
N LEU A 166 -3.58 5.63 -2.27
CA LEU A 166 -2.68 6.54 -1.56
C LEU A 166 -3.32 7.93 -1.34
N PRO A 167 -3.93 8.60 -2.33
CA PRO A 167 -4.61 9.89 -2.15
C PRO A 167 -5.62 9.95 -1.01
N SER A 168 -6.16 8.80 -0.65
CA SER A 168 -7.18 8.69 0.39
C SER A 168 -6.63 8.80 1.83
N ILE A 169 -5.31 8.68 2.01
CA ILE A 169 -4.61 8.71 3.31
C ILE A 169 -3.49 9.77 3.40
N VAL A 170 -3.02 10.30 2.28
CA VAL A 170 -1.95 11.31 2.23
C VAL A 170 -2.48 12.75 2.23
N SER A 171 -1.57 13.73 2.36
CA SER A 171 -1.88 15.13 2.15
C SER A 171 -2.26 15.40 0.69
N ARG A 172 -3.03 16.47 0.46
CA ARG A 172 -3.43 16.86 -0.89
C ARG A 172 -2.24 17.12 -1.81
N ALA A 173 -1.21 17.82 -1.31
CA ALA A 173 -0.01 18.11 -2.08
C ALA A 173 0.74 16.83 -2.47
N CYS A 174 0.81 15.86 -1.56
CA CYS A 174 1.39 14.56 -1.87
C CYS A 174 0.54 13.82 -2.91
N ALA A 175 -0.79 13.74 -2.74
CA ALA A 175 -1.68 13.10 -3.70
C ALA A 175 -1.54 13.65 -5.13
N GLU A 176 -1.45 14.98 -5.26
CA GLU A 176 -1.23 15.64 -6.55
C GLU A 176 0.14 15.28 -7.16
N SER A 177 1.18 15.13 -6.34
CA SER A 177 2.52 14.73 -6.81
C SER A 177 2.62 13.26 -7.24
N LEU A 178 1.81 12.37 -6.66
CA LEU A 178 1.84 10.92 -6.96
C LEU A 178 1.10 10.54 -8.25
N ALA A 179 0.17 11.41 -8.69
CA ALA A 179 -0.65 11.20 -9.87
C ALA A 179 0.01 11.71 -11.17
N ALA A 180 1.13 12.43 -11.05
CA ALA A 180 1.95 12.90 -12.15
C ALA A 180 2.89 11.80 -12.66
#